data_AF-A0A957GFQ3-F1
#
_entry.id   AF-A0A957GFQ3-F1
#
_cell.length_a   1.000
_cell.length_b   1.000
_cell.length_c   1.000
_cell.angle_alpha   90.00
_cell.angle_beta   90.00
_cell.angle_gamma   90.00
#
_symmetry.space_group_name_H-M   'P 1'
#
loop_
_entity.id
_entity.type
_entity.pdbx_description
1 polymer ?
#
loop_
_entity_poly.entity_id
_entity_poly.type
_entity_poly.pdbx_seq_one_letter_code
_entity_poly.pdbx_strand_id
1 'polypeptide(L)'
;MTRETAEMLRERIRQLEGELVELQATMTLLISDLYTTVHEVERWQQPANLDRLKSLRDYITKHFDKGELQTMCFDLGVNYDDLDGDGLSDKARELVLLMNRNGRCDELFDYCKQNRPNVSFPHPTRQ
;
A
#
# COMPACT_ATOMS: atom_id res chain seq x y z
N MET A 1 -24.45 31.67 -46.33
CA MET A 1 -24.72 31.44 -44.90
C MET A 1 -25.52 32.63 -44.39
N THR A 2 -26.73 32.43 -43.90
CA THR A 2 -27.62 33.53 -43.47
C THR A 2 -27.35 33.89 -42.01
N ARG A 3 -27.63 35.14 -41.61
CA ARG A 3 -27.46 35.60 -40.22
C ARG A 3 -28.18 34.69 -39.21
N GLU A 4 -29.35 34.22 -39.58
CA GLU A 4 -30.17 33.27 -38.83
C GLU A 4 -29.47 31.90 -38.64
N THR A 5 -28.82 31.37 -39.67
CA THR A 5 -28.02 30.12 -39.53
C THR A 5 -26.81 30.30 -38.62
N ALA A 6 -26.19 31.49 -38.61
CA ALA A 6 -25.06 31.78 -37.73
C ALA A 6 -25.49 31.94 -36.26
N GLU A 7 -26.65 32.54 -36.01
CA GLU A 7 -27.24 32.65 -34.67
C GLU A 7 -27.69 31.29 -34.13
N MET A 8 -28.30 30.45 -34.98
CA MET A 8 -28.68 29.07 -34.63
C MET A 8 -27.46 28.21 -34.26
N LEU A 9 -26.36 28.29 -35.04
CA LEU A 9 -25.14 27.54 -34.74
C LEU A 9 -24.50 28.00 -33.42
N ARG A 10 -24.50 29.30 -33.12
CA ARG A 10 -23.98 29.84 -31.85
C ARG A 10 -24.78 29.35 -30.66
N GLU A 11 -26.10 29.34 -30.78
CA GLU A 11 -26.96 28.85 -29.70
C GLU A 11 -26.77 27.35 -29.49
N ARG A 12 -26.62 26.58 -30.57
CA ARG A 12 -26.32 25.15 -30.47
C ARG A 12 -24.96 24.86 -29.84
N ILE A 13 -23.93 25.65 -30.17
CA ILE A 13 -22.60 25.54 -29.56
C ILE A 13 -22.70 25.83 -28.05
N ARG A 14 -23.38 26.92 -27.66
CA ARG A 14 -23.60 27.26 -26.25
C ARG A 14 -24.32 26.15 -25.50
N GLN A 15 -25.33 25.54 -26.11
CA GLN A 15 -26.05 24.42 -25.51
C GLN A 15 -25.14 23.20 -25.29
N LEU A 16 -24.34 22.82 -26.30
CA LEU A 16 -23.39 21.71 -26.21
C LEU A 16 -22.28 21.97 -25.18
N GLU A 17 -21.81 23.22 -25.05
CA GLU A 17 -20.87 23.62 -24.01
C GLU A 17 -21.47 23.45 -22.61
N GLY A 18 -22.74 23.80 -22.43
CA GLY A 18 -23.47 23.57 -21.18
C GLY A 18 -23.59 22.08 -20.84
N GLU A 19 -24.03 21.26 -21.79
CA GLU A 19 -24.15 19.80 -21.64
C GLU A 19 -22.80 19.14 -21.30
N LEU A 20 -21.70 19.63 -21.90
CA LEU A 20 -20.35 19.13 -21.63
C LEU A 20 -19.85 19.49 -20.22
N VAL A 21 -20.18 20.68 -19.71
CA VAL A 21 -19.87 21.09 -18.34
C VAL A 21 -20.67 20.26 -17.32
N GLU A 22 -21.95 20.01 -17.58
CA GLU A 22 -22.77 19.14 -16.73
C GLU A 22 -22.26 17.69 -16.70
N LEU A 23 -21.85 17.17 -17.85
CA LEU A 23 -21.21 15.86 -17.95
C LEU A 23 -19.89 15.82 -17.16
N GLN A 24 -19.04 16.85 -17.28
CA GLN A 24 -17.79 16.95 -16.52
C GLN A 24 -18.01 17.00 -15.01
N ALA A 25 -19.02 17.75 -14.55
CA ALA A 25 -19.37 17.80 -13.13
C ALA A 25 -19.84 16.43 -12.63
N THR A 26 -20.67 15.74 -13.42
CA THR A 26 -21.16 14.39 -13.12
C THR A 26 -20.01 13.38 -13.07
N MET A 27 -19.10 13.41 -14.05
CA MET A 27 -17.91 12.56 -14.07
C MET A 27 -17.00 12.82 -12.87
N THR A 28 -16.83 14.08 -12.46
CA THR A 28 -16.02 14.43 -11.28
C THR A 28 -16.60 13.83 -10.00
N LEU A 29 -17.93 13.91 -9.83
CA LEU A 29 -18.62 13.31 -8.70
C LEU A 29 -18.53 11.78 -8.72
N LEU A 30 -18.72 11.15 -9.88
CA LEU A 30 -18.61 9.70 -10.04
C LEU A 30 -17.18 9.20 -9.81
N ILE A 31 -16.16 9.92 -10.27
CA ILE A 31 -14.75 9.58 -10.02
C ILE A 31 -14.42 9.76 -8.54
N SER A 32 -14.92 10.82 -7.90
CA SER A 32 -14.75 11.02 -6.46
C SER A 32 -15.44 9.91 -5.66
N ASP A 33 -16.65 9.50 -6.04
CA ASP A 33 -17.41 8.43 -5.38
C ASP A 33 -16.78 7.05 -5.61
N LEU A 34 -16.28 6.80 -6.83
CA LEU A 34 -15.45 5.64 -7.13
C LEU A 34 -14.16 5.67 -6.32
N TYR A 35 -13.50 6.81 -6.17
CA TYR A 35 -12.30 6.93 -5.36
C TYR A 35 -12.62 6.70 -3.89
N THR A 36 -13.69 7.27 -3.33
CA THR A 36 -14.09 7.06 -1.93
C THR A 36 -14.55 5.64 -1.67
N THR A 37 -15.30 5.01 -2.58
CA THR A 37 -15.71 3.61 -2.45
C THR A 37 -14.54 2.65 -2.66
N VAL A 38 -13.62 2.94 -3.58
CA VAL A 38 -12.34 2.22 -3.68
C VAL A 38 -11.50 2.44 -2.42
N HIS A 39 -11.47 3.64 -1.84
CA HIS A 39 -10.74 3.91 -0.59
C HIS A 39 -11.43 3.29 0.64
N GLU A 40 -12.75 3.14 0.61
CA GLU A 40 -13.55 2.40 1.60
C GLU A 40 -13.39 0.88 1.43
N VAL A 41 -13.18 0.41 0.20
CA VAL A 41 -12.77 -0.98 -0.10
C VAL A 41 -11.30 -1.21 0.29
N GLU A 42 -10.41 -0.23 0.12
CA GLU A 42 -9.04 -0.24 0.62
C GLU A 42 -8.98 -0.13 2.15
N ARG A 43 -10.05 0.38 2.79
CA ARG A 43 -10.26 0.30 4.25
C ARG A 43 -10.44 -1.14 4.75
N TRP A 44 -10.55 -2.13 3.85
CA TRP A 44 -10.43 -3.56 4.14
C TRP A 44 -9.00 -4.09 3.98
N GLN A 45 -7.98 -3.23 3.92
CA GLN A 45 -6.69 -3.61 4.46
C GLN A 45 -6.73 -3.44 6.00
N GLN A 46 -6.51 -4.56 6.70
CA GLN A 46 -5.95 -4.71 8.06
C GLN A 46 -6.94 -4.94 9.24
N PRO A 47 -7.31 -6.22 9.46
CA PRO A 47 -6.74 -6.94 10.62
C PRO A 47 -5.68 -7.99 10.22
N ALA A 48 -5.84 -8.63 9.06
CA ALA A 48 -4.95 -9.69 8.60
C ALA A 48 -3.51 -9.22 8.34
N ASN A 49 -3.29 -7.96 7.96
CA ASN A 49 -1.94 -7.43 7.77
C ASN A 49 -1.22 -7.25 9.12
N LEU A 50 -1.89 -6.68 10.13
CA LEU A 50 -1.28 -6.49 11.45
C LEU A 50 -0.89 -7.83 12.08
N ASP A 51 -1.71 -8.86 11.94
CA ASP A 51 -1.40 -10.19 12.46
C ASP A 51 -0.27 -10.88 11.68
N ARG A 52 -0.18 -10.62 10.36
CA ARG A 52 0.96 -11.04 9.53
C ARG A 52 2.26 -10.35 9.96
N LEU A 53 2.24 -9.04 10.18
CA LEU A 53 3.41 -8.27 10.62
C LEU A 53 3.84 -8.66 12.03
N LYS A 54 2.90 -8.85 12.96
CA LYS A 54 3.19 -9.38 14.31
C LYS A 54 3.84 -10.75 14.23
N SER A 55 3.27 -11.65 13.45
CA SER A 55 3.79 -13.01 13.28
C SER A 55 5.20 -13.03 12.70
N LEU A 56 5.48 -12.15 11.72
CA LEU A 56 6.81 -11.99 11.16
C LEU A 56 7.80 -11.41 12.17
N ARG A 57 7.42 -10.37 12.92
CA ARG A 57 8.23 -9.83 14.02
C ARG A 57 8.56 -10.91 15.04
N ASP A 58 7.56 -11.67 15.49
CA ASP A 58 7.72 -12.71 16.51
C ASP A 58 8.58 -13.87 16.01
N TYR A 59 8.48 -14.20 14.72
CA TYR A 59 9.36 -15.15 14.08
C TYR A 59 10.83 -14.66 14.09
N ILE A 60 11.05 -13.40 13.68
CA ILE A 60 12.39 -12.81 13.65
C ILE A 60 13.00 -12.79 15.07
N THR A 61 12.25 -12.28 16.06
CA THR A 61 12.77 -12.17 17.44
C THR A 61 13.03 -13.51 18.11
N LYS A 62 12.38 -14.58 17.68
CA LYS A 62 12.55 -15.93 18.22
C LYS A 62 13.70 -16.71 17.57
N HIS A 63 13.99 -16.45 16.30
CA HIS A 63 14.88 -17.29 15.48
C HIS A 63 16.15 -16.60 14.98
N PHE A 64 16.28 -15.30 15.25
CA PHE A 64 17.44 -14.49 14.90
C PHE A 64 17.97 -13.77 16.13
N ASP A 65 19.29 -13.63 16.21
CA ASP A 65 19.92 -12.74 17.17
C ASP A 65 20.14 -11.33 16.59
N LYS A 66 20.71 -10.42 17.40
CA LYS A 66 20.94 -9.02 17.01
C LYS A 66 21.92 -8.88 15.84
N GLY A 67 22.95 -9.71 15.79
CA GLY A 67 23.94 -9.68 14.70
C GLY A 67 23.37 -10.25 13.40
N GLU A 68 22.55 -11.29 13.50
CA GLU A 68 21.84 -11.84 12.36
C GLU A 68 20.78 -10.87 11.82
N LEU A 69 20.11 -10.10 12.68
CA LEU A 69 19.20 -9.03 12.25
C LEU A 69 19.95 -7.92 11.51
N GLN A 70 21.14 -7.54 11.98
CA GLN A 70 21.98 -6.55 11.30
C GLN A 70 22.43 -7.05 9.91
N THR A 71 22.80 -8.33 9.82
CA THR A 71 23.15 -8.98 8.54
C THR A 71 21.94 -9.01 7.61
N MET A 72 20.76 -9.37 8.12
CA MET A 72 19.50 -9.34 7.37
C MET A 72 19.19 -7.92 6.84
N CYS A 73 19.39 -6.88 7.65
CA CYS A 73 19.21 -5.51 7.20
C CYS A 73 20.16 -5.18 6.04
N PHE A 74 21.44 -5.54 6.18
CA PHE A 74 22.45 -5.33 5.13
C PHE A 74 22.06 -6.03 3.81
N ASP A 75 21.68 -7.31 3.86
CA ASP A 75 21.32 -8.10 2.68
C ASP A 75 20.06 -7.56 1.99
N LEU A 76 19.13 -6.99 2.77
CA LEU A 76 17.90 -6.41 2.27
C LEU A 76 18.03 -4.92 1.86
N GLY A 77 19.24 -4.35 1.98
CA GLY A 77 19.51 -2.95 1.65
C GLY A 77 18.86 -1.95 2.61
N VAL A 78 18.66 -2.35 3.86
CA VAL A 78 18.16 -1.50 4.95
C VAL A 78 19.32 -1.13 5.87
N ASN A 79 19.45 0.15 6.18
CA ASN A 79 20.42 0.60 7.17
C ASN A 79 19.90 0.28 8.59
N TYR A 80 20.59 -0.59 9.31
CA TYR A 80 20.21 -1.02 10.66
C TYR A 80 20.17 0.15 11.66
N ASP A 81 21.03 1.15 11.46
CA ASP A 81 21.14 2.30 12.38
C ASP A 81 19.96 3.28 12.20
N ASP A 82 19.26 3.25 11.07
CA ASP A 82 18.08 4.08 10.80
C ASP A 82 16.80 3.50 11.42
N LEU A 83 16.84 2.26 11.94
CA LEU A 83 15.71 1.64 12.61
C LEU A 83 15.59 2.15 14.05
N ASP A 84 14.41 2.57 14.50
CA ASP A 84 14.24 3.05 15.88
C ASP A 84 14.31 1.92 16.92
N GLY A 85 14.83 2.25 18.12
CA GLY A 85 14.93 1.35 19.27
C GLY A 85 16.25 0.58 19.36
N ASP A 86 16.62 0.14 20.56
CA ASP A 86 17.95 -0.44 20.83
C ASP A 86 17.95 -1.98 20.93
N GLY A 87 16.78 -2.55 21.23
CA GLY A 87 16.57 -3.97 21.42
C GLY A 87 16.26 -4.70 20.11
N LEU A 88 16.55 -6.00 20.07
CA LEU A 88 16.20 -6.88 18.95
C LEU A 88 14.72 -6.77 18.58
N SER A 89 13.84 -6.78 19.58
CA SER A 89 12.39 -6.70 19.37
C SER A 89 11.94 -5.38 18.75
N ASP A 90 12.54 -4.26 19.17
CA ASP A 90 12.20 -2.94 18.64
C ASP A 90 12.70 -2.81 17.20
N LYS A 91 13.97 -3.16 16.96
CA LYS A 91 14.57 -3.15 15.62
C LYS A 91 13.85 -4.09 14.64
N ALA A 92 13.47 -5.29 15.09
CA ALA A 92 12.68 -6.21 14.27
C ALA A 92 11.29 -5.65 13.93
N ARG A 93 10.64 -4.96 14.88
CA ARG A 93 9.36 -4.28 14.62
C ARG A 93 9.52 -3.20 13.57
N GLU A 94 10.53 -2.33 13.71
CA GLU A 94 10.73 -1.23 12.76
C GLU A 94 11.13 -1.73 11.37
N LEU A 95 11.95 -2.79 11.27
CA LEU A 95 12.27 -3.42 10.00
C LEU A 95 11.01 -3.92 9.28
N VAL A 96 10.14 -4.65 10.00
CA VAL A 96 8.90 -5.18 9.45
C VAL A 96 7.96 -4.06 8.99
N LEU A 97 7.86 -2.98 9.76
CA LEU A 97 7.03 -1.82 9.41
C LEU A 97 7.59 -1.08 8.19
N LEU A 98 8.90 -0.86 8.12
CA LEU A 98 9.58 -0.22 7.01
C LEU A 98 9.37 -1.01 5.71
N MET A 99 9.58 -2.34 5.74
CA MET A 99 9.38 -3.20 4.58
C MET A 99 7.93 -3.24 4.13
N ASN A 100 6.97 -3.25 5.07
CA ASN A 100 5.55 -3.20 4.74
C ASN A 100 5.17 -1.87 4.06
N ARG A 101 5.65 -0.72 4.56
CA ARG A 101 5.39 0.61 3.96
C ARG A 101 5.93 0.72 2.54
N ASN A 102 7.06 0.07 2.27
CA ASN A 102 7.70 0.07 0.96
C ASN A 102 7.19 -1.05 0.02
N GLY A 103 6.21 -1.86 0.44
CA GLY A 103 5.70 -2.98 -0.35
C GLY A 103 6.67 -4.16 -0.50
N ARG A 104 7.76 -4.18 0.28
CA ARG A 104 8.85 -5.18 0.23
C ARG A 104 8.71 -6.27 1.30
N CYS A 105 7.52 -6.42 1.88
CA CYS A 105 7.28 -7.39 2.94
C CYS A 105 7.49 -8.84 2.47
N ASP A 106 7.19 -9.14 1.20
CA ASP A 106 7.38 -10.48 0.64
C ASP A 106 8.86 -10.87 0.54
N GLU A 107 9.75 -9.92 0.21
CA GLU A 107 11.21 -10.14 0.21
C GLU A 107 11.72 -10.55 1.59
N LEU A 108 11.24 -9.88 2.64
CA LEU A 108 11.61 -10.21 4.03
C LEU A 108 11.10 -11.60 4.44
N PHE A 109 9.92 -12.00 3.97
CA PHE A 109 9.38 -13.34 4.17
C PHE A 109 10.24 -14.41 3.48
N ASP A 110 10.64 -14.18 2.24
CA ASP A 110 11.46 -15.11 1.48
C ASP A 110 12.86 -15.25 2.09
N TYR A 111 13.45 -14.14 2.53
CA TYR A 111 14.71 -14.16 3.28
C TYR A 111 14.62 -15.04 4.53
N CYS A 112 13.55 -14.90 5.32
CA CYS A 112 13.32 -15.71 6.51
C CYS A 112 13.23 -17.21 6.18
N LYS A 113 12.48 -17.58 5.14
CA LYS A 113 12.34 -18.97 4.70
C LYS A 113 13.65 -19.58 4.21
N GLN A 114 14.45 -18.82 3.47
CA GLN A 114 15.73 -19.30 2.94
C GLN A 114 16.76 -19.53 4.06
N ASN A 115 16.80 -18.65 5.05
CA ASN A 115 17.75 -18.74 6.17
C ASN A 115 17.33 -19.73 7.25
N ARG A 116 16.04 -20.06 7.34
CA ARG A 116 15.47 -20.98 8.34
C ARG A 116 14.44 -21.93 7.71
N PRO A 117 14.84 -22.77 6.73
CA PRO A 117 13.91 -23.63 5.99
C PRO A 117 13.25 -24.70 6.87
N ASN A 118 13.90 -25.05 7.98
CA ASN A 118 13.42 -26.06 8.93
C ASN A 118 12.46 -25.51 9.99
N VAL A 119 12.25 -24.19 10.05
CA VAL A 119 11.35 -23.57 11.02
C VAL A 119 10.02 -23.28 10.34
N SER A 120 8.95 -23.89 10.84
CA SER A 120 7.59 -23.63 10.33
C SER A 120 7.26 -22.14 10.46
N PHE A 121 7.08 -21.48 9.32
CA PHE A 121 6.71 -20.08 9.30
C PHE A 121 5.22 -19.95 9.70
N PRO A 122 4.85 -19.02 10.60
CA PRO A 122 3.45 -18.77 10.92
C PRO A 122 2.73 -18.24 9.69
N HIS A 123 1.95 -19.09 9.02
CA HIS A 123 1.04 -18.65 7.98
C HIS A 123 -0.08 -17.84 8.63
N PRO A 124 -0.35 -16.59 8.18
CA PRO A 124 -1.54 -15.89 8.66
C PRO A 124 -2.74 -16.74 8.28
N THR A 125 -3.44 -17.27 9.29
CA THR A 125 -4.69 -18.00 9.12
C THR A 125 -5.64 -17.12 8.32
N ARG A 126 -5.92 -17.48 7.07
CA ARG A 126 -7.15 -17.04 6.41
C ARG A 126 -8.29 -17.67 7.21
N GLN A 127 -8.89 -16.90 8.13
CA GLN A 127 -10.25 -17.18 8.59
C GLN A 127 -11.23 -16.68 7.53
#